data_AF-A0A2R6NT87-F1
#
_entry.id   AF-A0A2R6NT87-F1
#
_cell.length_a   1.000
_cell.length_b   1.000
_cell.length_c   1.000
_cell.angle_alpha   90.00
_cell.angle_beta   90.00
_cell.angle_gamma   90.00
#
_symmetry.space_group_name_H-M   'P 1'
#
loop_
_entity.id
_entity.type
_entity.pdbx_description
1 polymer ?
#
loop_
_entity_poly.entity_id
_entity_poly.type
_entity_poly.pdbx_seq_one_letter_code
_entity_poly.pdbx_strand_id
1 'polypeptide(L)'
;MVQQSKHSSGWVHKALWTADLKIMGKPSKFSDTSSASKPSANASRSVIKTLLGSISCLAVVLIFIIPPSSKILFPAFHYVRETGMYPDGLPIRRHYTGHRILDFIFTGLAGFFSAAVDGNDEATHLFCLWFLPQLCGVLVFCYWEAGRAGLNFVRLPTLVSILAQLSTAGVILPLYFLSYVRNMPSLPSTLPNDSVSRARTVLPAVVLGYVVPSAALFLAPTGTSLDTKQIIAAIWQPFPIYIMVFHNLFRNVDSFLRGPTSPADESNAASFWIKCSYYASALLSAIAHLTIVLPSLFTSNPAHSFANVFVPYYMHPYLPIKPLSSDLPAYRLTVRLLFQHDWLTMTMATLVFFAWSNHVTRTTSGAPWATRMVLLTLIGGPGTAVAWAAVEREEKINNHQRAKRS
;
A
#
# COMPACT_ATOMS: atom_id res chain seq x y z
N MET A 1 68.62 -6.95 5.65
CA MET A 1 69.01 -5.82 6.52
C MET A 1 68.14 -4.62 6.19
N VAL A 2 67.43 -4.12 7.20
CA VAL A 2 67.01 -2.72 7.41
C VAL A 2 65.81 -2.15 6.62
N GLN A 3 64.72 -1.97 7.41
CA GLN A 3 63.69 -0.93 7.44
C GLN A 3 62.80 -0.67 6.21
N GLN A 4 61.53 -1.08 6.33
CA GLN A 4 60.39 -0.37 5.74
C GLN A 4 59.48 0.17 6.85
N SER A 5 59.10 1.43 6.66
CA SER A 5 58.41 2.30 7.60
C SER A 5 56.92 1.99 7.71
N LYS A 6 56.44 2.03 8.95
CA LYS A 6 55.02 2.17 9.30
C LYS A 6 54.60 3.62 9.05
N HIS A 7 53.49 3.84 8.36
CA HIS A 7 52.65 4.99 8.63
C HIS A 7 51.16 4.63 8.57
N SER A 8 50.49 5.17 9.59
CA SER A 8 49.10 5.09 9.99
C SER A 8 48.10 5.71 9.02
N SER A 9 46.97 5.05 8.81
CA SER A 9 45.69 5.72 8.53
C SER A 9 44.53 4.87 9.06
N GLY A 10 43.93 5.30 10.16
CA GLY A 10 42.93 4.47 10.83
C GLY A 10 42.17 5.18 11.93
N TRP A 11 41.74 6.44 11.73
CA TRP A 11 40.89 7.15 12.68
C TRP A 11 40.08 8.26 12.01
N VAL A 12 38.95 7.96 11.36
CA VAL A 12 37.85 8.95 11.18
C VAL A 12 36.45 8.31 11.17
N HIS A 13 36.25 7.04 10.78
CA HIS A 13 34.88 6.56 10.49
C HIS A 13 34.03 6.03 11.67
N LYS A 14 34.41 6.25 12.94
CA LYS A 14 33.75 5.58 14.09
C LYS A 14 33.09 6.50 15.12
N ALA A 15 32.76 7.74 14.76
CA ALA A 15 32.28 8.76 15.71
C ALA A 15 30.81 9.21 15.58
N LEU A 16 29.96 8.56 14.77
CA LEU A 16 28.56 8.99 14.56
C LEU A 16 27.47 7.97 14.93
N TRP A 17 27.79 6.89 15.66
CA TRP A 17 26.82 5.82 15.97
C TRP A 17 26.75 5.39 17.45
N THR A 18 27.23 6.21 18.40
CA THR A 18 27.31 5.83 19.83
C THR A 18 26.70 6.82 20.82
N ALA A 19 25.80 7.70 20.39
CA ALA A 19 25.10 8.64 21.29
C ALA A 19 23.59 8.36 21.33
N ASP A 20 23.17 7.20 21.83
CA ASP A 20 21.78 7.02 22.33
C ASP A 20 21.56 5.77 23.23
N LEU A 21 22.61 5.24 23.86
CA LEU A 21 22.50 4.07 24.76
C LEU A 21 23.04 4.39 26.15
N LYS A 22 22.30 5.21 26.92
CA LYS A 22 22.50 5.30 28.37
C LYS A 22 21.30 5.91 29.13
N ILE A 23 20.14 5.26 29.05
CA ILE A 23 19.12 5.30 30.11
C ILE A 23 18.60 3.88 30.31
N MET A 24 19.38 3.02 30.98
CA MET A 24 18.92 1.72 31.45
C MET A 24 18.31 1.90 32.85
N GLY A 25 16.98 1.94 32.91
CA GLY A 25 16.23 1.70 34.14
C GLY A 25 16.32 0.23 34.54
N LYS A 26 16.44 -0.03 35.84
CA LYS A 26 16.50 -1.37 36.46
C LYS A 26 15.33 -2.26 35.99
N PRO A 27 15.54 -3.58 35.77
CA PRO A 27 14.46 -4.50 35.44
C PRO A 27 13.58 -4.75 36.68
N SER A 28 12.31 -4.34 36.62
CA SER A 28 11.30 -4.74 37.59
C SER A 28 10.93 -6.21 37.38
N LYS A 29 11.03 -7.02 38.45
CA LYS A 29 10.58 -8.42 38.48
C LYS A 29 9.13 -8.52 37.99
N PHE A 30 8.92 -9.23 36.90
CA PHE A 30 7.60 -9.58 36.39
C PHE A 30 7.14 -10.85 37.12
N SER A 31 6.17 -10.72 38.01
CA SER A 31 5.43 -11.84 38.57
C SER A 31 4.41 -12.32 37.54
N ASP A 32 4.54 -13.57 37.09
CA ASP A 32 3.51 -14.26 36.33
C ASP A 32 2.21 -14.34 37.15
N THR A 33 1.19 -13.64 36.69
CA THR A 33 -0.21 -13.86 37.10
C THR A 33 -1.08 -14.05 35.88
N SER A 34 -1.83 -15.14 35.90
CA SER A 34 -2.71 -15.62 34.85
C SER A 34 -3.90 -14.68 34.58
N SER A 35 -4.13 -14.42 33.29
CA SER A 35 -5.45 -14.33 32.64
C SER A 35 -6.57 -13.41 33.18
N ALA A 36 -6.25 -12.20 33.63
CA ALA A 36 -7.22 -11.10 33.61
C ALA A 36 -6.91 -10.18 32.41
N SER A 37 -7.66 -10.30 31.31
CA SER A 37 -7.54 -9.36 30.19
C SER A 37 -7.83 -7.94 30.70
N LYS A 38 -6.83 -7.06 30.73
CA LYS A 38 -6.97 -5.67 31.21
C LYS A 38 -8.15 -4.98 30.50
N PRO A 39 -9.14 -4.41 31.22
CA PRO A 39 -10.34 -3.78 30.64
C PRO A 39 -10.04 -2.74 29.54
N SER A 40 -8.90 -2.04 29.66
CA SER A 40 -8.45 -1.02 28.70
C SER A 40 -8.13 -1.58 27.30
N ALA A 41 -7.65 -2.82 27.20
CA ALA A 41 -7.30 -3.43 25.91
C ALA A 41 -8.56 -3.80 25.10
N ASN A 42 -9.61 -4.27 25.78
CA ASN A 42 -10.89 -4.62 25.15
C ASN A 42 -11.64 -3.37 24.69
N ALA A 43 -11.62 -2.29 25.48
CA ALA A 43 -12.19 -1.00 25.09
C ALA A 43 -11.50 -0.43 23.83
N SER A 44 -10.17 -0.42 23.79
CA SER A 44 -9.39 0.03 22.62
C SER A 44 -9.70 -0.80 21.37
N ARG A 45 -9.82 -2.12 21.51
CA ARG A 45 -10.25 -3.02 20.41
C ARG A 45 -11.67 -2.73 19.92
N SER A 46 -12.59 -2.35 20.80
CA SER A 46 -13.96 -2.00 20.38
C SER A 46 -13.96 -0.72 19.53
N VAL A 47 -13.31 0.34 20.02
CA VAL A 47 -13.21 1.64 19.34
C VAL A 47 -12.60 1.49 17.94
N ILE A 48 -11.47 0.78 17.82
CA ILE A 48 -10.79 0.62 16.53
C ILE A 48 -11.64 -0.18 15.53
N LYS A 49 -12.40 -1.19 15.99
CA LYS A 49 -13.30 -1.97 15.12
C LYS A 49 -14.41 -1.08 14.56
N THR A 50 -15.02 -0.25 15.41
CA THR A 50 -16.04 0.71 14.98
C THR A 50 -15.47 1.70 13.98
N LEU A 51 -14.29 2.26 14.24
CA LEU A 51 -13.65 3.22 13.35
C LEU A 51 -13.34 2.62 11.97
N LEU A 52 -12.75 1.42 11.91
CA LEU A 52 -12.46 0.73 10.65
C LEU A 52 -13.74 0.38 9.87
N GLY A 53 -14.80 -0.06 10.57
CA GLY A 53 -16.12 -0.29 9.96
C GLY A 53 -16.71 1.00 9.37
N SER A 54 -16.67 2.09 10.13
CA SER A 54 -17.15 3.40 9.68
C SER A 54 -16.36 3.93 8.48
N ILE A 55 -15.04 3.72 8.42
CA ILE A 55 -14.22 4.11 7.26
C ILE A 55 -14.65 3.32 6.01
N SER A 56 -14.91 2.02 6.12
CA SER A 56 -15.42 1.22 4.99
C SER A 56 -16.79 1.71 4.52
N CYS A 57 -17.72 1.97 5.45
CA CYS A 57 -19.03 2.54 5.10
C CYS A 57 -18.91 3.92 4.46
N LEU A 58 -18.03 4.78 4.97
CA LEU A 58 -17.75 6.09 4.40
C LEU A 58 -17.20 5.96 2.97
N ALA A 59 -16.28 5.03 2.73
CA ALA A 59 -15.76 4.74 1.39
C ALA A 59 -16.88 4.31 0.44
N VAL A 60 -17.80 3.45 0.88
CA VAL A 60 -18.97 3.06 0.08
C VAL A 60 -19.82 4.28 -0.27
N VAL A 61 -20.08 5.15 0.70
CA VAL A 61 -20.89 6.36 0.48
C VAL A 61 -20.21 7.30 -0.53
N LEU A 62 -18.94 7.63 -0.30
CA LEU A 62 -18.17 8.58 -1.12
C LEU A 62 -17.92 8.09 -2.55
N ILE A 63 -17.76 6.78 -2.74
CA ILE A 63 -17.39 6.20 -4.04
C ILE A 63 -18.62 5.76 -4.84
N PHE A 64 -19.63 5.17 -4.19
CA PHE A 64 -20.73 4.51 -4.89
C PHE A 64 -22.08 5.22 -4.79
N ILE A 65 -22.37 5.89 -3.67
CA ILE A 65 -23.74 6.36 -3.37
C ILE A 65 -23.94 7.81 -3.77
N ILE A 66 -23.04 8.70 -3.37
CA ILE A 66 -23.24 10.14 -3.57
C ILE A 66 -22.87 10.58 -5.00
N PRO A 67 -23.55 11.61 -5.55
CA PRO A 67 -23.08 12.30 -6.74
C PRO A 67 -21.67 12.89 -6.51
N PRO A 68 -20.81 12.95 -7.54
CA PRO A 68 -21.08 12.63 -8.95
C PRO A 68 -21.14 11.14 -9.31
N SER A 69 -20.59 10.21 -8.50
CA SER A 69 -20.39 8.82 -8.92
C SER A 69 -21.67 8.11 -9.34
N SER A 70 -22.73 8.20 -8.53
CA SER A 70 -24.03 7.57 -8.82
C SER A 70 -24.74 8.15 -10.05
N LYS A 71 -24.46 9.40 -10.42
CA LYS A 71 -25.15 10.11 -11.51
C LYS A 71 -24.34 10.20 -12.81
N ILE A 72 -23.01 10.05 -12.74
CA ILE A 72 -22.11 10.29 -13.86
C ILE A 72 -21.28 9.04 -14.14
N LEU A 73 -20.56 8.53 -13.13
CA LEU A 73 -19.57 7.46 -13.33
C LEU A 73 -20.20 6.12 -13.72
N PHE A 74 -21.11 5.59 -12.92
CA PHE A 74 -21.72 4.29 -13.22
C PHE A 74 -22.60 4.32 -14.48
N PRO A 75 -23.38 5.39 -14.74
CA PRO A 75 -24.04 5.55 -16.05
C PRO A 75 -23.05 5.59 -17.21
N ALA A 76 -21.89 6.24 -17.07
CA ALA A 76 -20.85 6.24 -18.11
C ALA A 76 -20.26 4.84 -18.34
N PHE A 77 -20.04 4.03 -17.28
CA PHE A 77 -19.61 2.64 -17.47
C PHE A 77 -20.68 1.76 -18.10
N HIS A 78 -21.95 1.99 -17.75
CA HIS A 78 -23.04 1.31 -18.42
C HIS A 78 -23.08 1.68 -19.91
N TYR A 79 -22.93 2.96 -20.24
CA TYR A 79 -22.83 3.42 -21.63
C TYR A 79 -21.67 2.77 -22.38
N VAL A 80 -20.48 2.75 -21.78
CA VAL A 80 -19.28 2.08 -22.31
C VAL A 80 -19.53 0.60 -22.56
N ARG A 81 -20.17 -0.09 -21.61
CA ARG A 81 -20.47 -1.52 -21.69
C ARG A 81 -21.39 -1.84 -22.86
N GLU A 82 -22.42 -1.02 -23.07
CA GLU A 82 -23.43 -1.25 -24.11
C GLU A 82 -22.88 -0.89 -25.50
N THR A 83 -22.31 0.31 -25.62
CA THR A 83 -21.92 0.89 -26.92
C THR A 83 -20.51 0.50 -27.36
N GLY A 84 -19.63 0.12 -26.43
CA GLY A 84 -18.20 -0.02 -26.72
C GLY A 84 -17.49 1.33 -26.95
N MET A 85 -18.10 2.44 -26.51
CA MET A 85 -17.56 3.79 -26.69
C MET A 85 -17.58 4.53 -25.35
N TYR A 86 -16.55 5.33 -25.09
CA TYR A 86 -16.62 6.32 -24.03
C TYR A 86 -17.61 7.44 -24.37
N PRO A 87 -18.12 8.19 -23.38
CA PRO A 87 -19.00 9.34 -23.61
C PRO A 87 -18.40 10.44 -24.51
N ASP A 88 -17.07 10.48 -24.66
CA ASP A 88 -16.35 11.42 -25.54
C ASP A 88 -16.04 10.83 -26.93
N GLY A 89 -16.60 9.67 -27.27
CA GLY A 89 -16.49 9.07 -28.60
C GLY A 89 -15.24 8.22 -28.84
N LEU A 90 -14.41 7.99 -27.81
CA LEU A 90 -13.27 7.08 -27.94
C LEU A 90 -13.72 5.61 -27.89
N PRO A 91 -13.17 4.72 -28.73
CA PRO A 91 -13.55 3.31 -28.75
C PRO A 91 -12.95 2.51 -27.58
N ILE A 92 -13.69 1.49 -27.12
CA ILE A 92 -13.26 0.50 -26.13
C ILE A 92 -13.21 -0.88 -26.78
N ARG A 93 -12.12 -1.59 -26.53
CA ARG A 93 -11.93 -2.99 -26.87
C ARG A 93 -12.89 -3.87 -26.07
N ARG A 94 -13.68 -4.66 -26.81
CA ARG A 94 -14.67 -5.58 -26.23
C ARG A 94 -14.24 -7.03 -26.20
N HIS A 95 -13.22 -7.37 -26.99
CA HIS A 95 -12.76 -8.74 -27.17
C HIS A 95 -11.28 -8.86 -26.83
N TYR A 96 -11.00 -9.47 -25.67
CA TYR A 96 -9.63 -9.68 -25.18
C TYR A 96 -9.21 -11.14 -25.31
N THR A 97 -10.11 -12.05 -24.96
CA THR A 97 -9.88 -13.49 -24.84
C THR A 97 -10.81 -14.31 -25.74
N GLY A 98 -11.92 -13.74 -26.19
CA GLY A 98 -12.99 -14.44 -26.90
C GLY A 98 -13.99 -15.15 -25.98
N HIS A 99 -13.74 -15.18 -24.66
CA HIS A 99 -14.67 -15.75 -23.69
C HIS A 99 -15.58 -14.64 -23.12
N ARG A 100 -16.89 -14.74 -23.40
CA ARG A 100 -17.89 -13.68 -23.10
C ARG A 100 -17.80 -13.10 -21.69
N ILE A 101 -17.65 -13.95 -20.66
CA ILE A 101 -17.61 -13.50 -19.26
C ILE A 101 -16.29 -12.77 -18.94
N LEU A 102 -15.16 -13.26 -19.48
CA LEU A 102 -13.85 -12.65 -19.21
C LEU A 102 -13.72 -11.33 -19.96
N ASP A 103 -14.14 -11.32 -21.22
CA ASP A 103 -14.23 -10.11 -22.03
C ASP A 103 -15.13 -9.07 -21.38
N PHE A 104 -16.27 -9.49 -20.82
CA PHE A 104 -17.15 -8.61 -20.07
C PHE A 104 -16.45 -7.94 -18.87
N ILE A 105 -15.71 -8.71 -18.05
CA ILE A 105 -14.96 -8.18 -16.91
C ILE A 105 -13.83 -7.26 -17.37
N PHE A 106 -13.06 -7.67 -18.38
CA PHE A 106 -11.94 -6.89 -18.90
C PHE A 106 -12.40 -5.59 -19.55
N THR A 107 -13.49 -5.58 -20.32
CA THR A 107 -14.02 -4.33 -20.89
C THR A 107 -14.40 -3.33 -19.81
N GLY A 108 -15.04 -3.78 -18.73
CA GLY A 108 -15.37 -2.90 -17.61
C GLY A 108 -14.13 -2.35 -16.90
N LEU A 109 -13.25 -3.25 -16.44
CA LEU A 109 -12.08 -2.86 -15.65
C LEU A 109 -11.00 -2.17 -16.50
N ALA A 110 -10.60 -2.77 -17.63
CA ALA A 110 -9.61 -2.17 -18.51
C ALA A 110 -10.13 -0.87 -19.13
N GLY A 111 -11.42 -0.78 -19.45
CA GLY A 111 -12.05 0.49 -19.85
C GLY A 111 -11.93 1.56 -18.76
N PHE A 112 -12.28 1.23 -17.52
CA PHE A 112 -12.12 2.17 -16.41
C PHE A 112 -10.67 2.67 -16.25
N PHE A 113 -9.70 1.76 -16.16
CA PHE A 113 -8.30 2.13 -15.98
C PHE A 113 -7.68 2.78 -17.22
N SER A 114 -8.18 2.48 -18.43
CA SER A 114 -7.70 3.12 -19.66
C SER A 114 -8.06 4.60 -19.70
N ALA A 115 -9.19 5.01 -19.13
CA ALA A 115 -9.52 6.43 -18.99
C ALA A 115 -8.51 7.21 -18.12
N ALA A 116 -7.74 6.51 -17.28
CA ALA A 116 -6.67 7.09 -16.46
C ALA A 116 -5.30 7.13 -17.17
N VAL A 117 -5.12 6.45 -18.31
CA VAL A 117 -3.82 6.33 -19.00
C VAL A 117 -3.87 6.65 -20.51
N ASP A 118 -5.05 6.92 -21.05
CA ASP A 118 -5.21 7.24 -22.47
C ASP A 118 -4.54 8.55 -22.88
N GLY A 119 -4.33 9.47 -21.92
CA GLY A 119 -3.66 10.76 -22.11
C GLY A 119 -4.60 11.96 -22.20
N ASN A 120 -5.92 11.74 -22.14
CA ASN A 120 -6.91 12.82 -22.20
C ASN A 120 -7.16 13.49 -20.85
N ASP A 121 -6.69 12.90 -19.75
CA ASP A 121 -6.73 13.46 -18.41
C ASP A 121 -5.37 13.30 -17.70
N GLU A 122 -4.51 14.29 -17.88
CA GLU A 122 -3.16 14.30 -17.31
C GLU A 122 -3.15 14.30 -15.78
N ALA A 123 -4.08 14.99 -15.13
CA ALA A 123 -4.10 15.01 -13.66
C ALA A 123 -4.53 13.68 -13.06
N THR A 124 -5.47 12.97 -13.68
CA THR A 124 -5.81 11.59 -13.27
C THR A 124 -4.63 10.66 -13.48
N HIS A 125 -3.92 10.79 -14.59
CA HIS A 125 -2.72 10.02 -14.87
C HIS A 125 -1.64 10.24 -13.80
N LEU A 126 -1.32 11.51 -13.49
CA LEU A 126 -0.34 11.87 -12.46
C LEU A 126 -0.75 11.38 -11.07
N PHE A 127 -2.04 11.52 -10.71
CA PHE A 127 -2.55 11.02 -9.43
C PHE A 127 -2.36 9.51 -9.31
N CYS A 128 -2.70 8.74 -10.35
CA CYS A 128 -2.55 7.29 -10.35
C CYS A 128 -1.08 6.85 -10.31
N LEU A 129 -0.20 7.52 -11.08
CA LEU A 129 1.24 7.26 -11.07
C LEU A 129 1.86 7.52 -9.69
N TRP A 130 1.34 8.50 -8.96
CA TRP A 130 1.69 8.76 -7.56
C TRP A 130 1.10 7.72 -6.59
N PHE A 131 -0.18 7.37 -6.78
CA PHE A 131 -0.98 6.52 -5.90
C PHE A 131 -0.50 5.07 -5.87
N LEU A 132 -0.23 4.46 -7.03
CA LEU A 132 0.07 3.03 -7.15
C LEU A 132 1.33 2.60 -6.35
N PRO A 133 2.44 3.35 -6.39
CA PRO A 133 3.60 3.09 -5.53
C PRO A 133 3.27 3.01 -4.03
N GLN A 134 2.31 3.81 -3.56
CA GLN A 134 1.93 3.86 -2.13
C GLN A 134 1.33 2.53 -1.62
N LEU A 135 0.80 1.69 -2.52
CA LEU A 135 0.22 0.39 -2.20
C LEU A 135 1.25 -0.70 -1.91
N CYS A 136 2.50 -0.55 -2.34
CA CYS A 136 3.50 -1.63 -2.27
C CYS A 136 3.72 -2.11 -0.84
N GLY A 137 3.86 -1.18 0.11
CA GLY A 137 4.04 -1.52 1.52
C GLY A 137 2.84 -2.27 2.12
N VAL A 138 1.62 -1.92 1.69
CA VAL A 138 0.38 -2.59 2.12
C VAL A 138 0.32 -4.00 1.54
N LEU A 139 0.64 -4.20 0.26
CA LEU A 139 0.68 -5.52 -0.36
C LEU A 139 1.69 -6.44 0.33
N VAL A 140 2.92 -5.94 0.57
CA VAL A 140 3.95 -6.69 1.33
C VAL A 140 3.42 -7.06 2.72
N PHE A 141 2.80 -6.11 3.43
CA PHE A 141 2.22 -6.33 4.75
C PHE A 141 1.16 -7.44 4.71
N CYS A 142 0.21 -7.39 3.76
CA CYS A 142 -0.86 -8.38 3.66
C CYS A 142 -0.33 -9.79 3.41
N TYR A 143 0.63 -9.95 2.51
CA TYR A 143 1.23 -11.26 2.19
C TYR A 143 2.14 -11.80 3.30
N TRP A 144 2.77 -10.92 4.07
CA TRP A 144 3.54 -11.28 5.25
C TRP A 144 2.63 -11.78 6.37
N GLU A 145 1.61 -11.01 6.73
CA GLU A 145 0.68 -11.35 7.80
C GLU A 145 -0.18 -12.58 7.50
N ALA A 146 -0.42 -12.88 6.23
CA ALA A 146 -1.10 -14.10 5.83
C ALA A 146 -0.40 -15.37 6.32
N GLY A 147 0.94 -15.34 6.50
CA GLY A 147 1.71 -16.45 7.05
C GLY A 147 1.53 -16.65 8.56
N ARG A 148 1.06 -15.62 9.28
CA ARG A 148 0.78 -15.67 10.73
C ARG A 148 -0.68 -15.97 11.04
N ALA A 149 -1.56 -15.82 10.05
CA ALA A 149 -3.00 -15.88 10.23
C ALA A 149 -3.54 -17.32 10.27
N GLY A 150 -4.51 -17.54 11.16
CA GLY A 150 -5.37 -18.73 11.14
C GLY A 150 -6.36 -18.74 9.96
N LEU A 151 -7.41 -19.55 10.03
CA LEU A 151 -8.45 -19.60 8.99
C LEU A 151 -9.39 -18.38 9.08
N ASN A 152 -8.94 -17.24 8.56
CA ASN A 152 -9.71 -16.00 8.50
C ASN A 152 -9.29 -15.13 7.29
N PHE A 153 -9.95 -13.99 7.10
CA PHE A 153 -9.74 -13.11 5.94
C PHE A 153 -8.29 -12.58 5.81
N VAL A 154 -7.53 -12.48 6.92
CA VAL A 154 -6.12 -12.04 6.91
C VAL A 154 -5.23 -13.02 6.14
N ARG A 155 -5.59 -14.32 6.15
CA ARG A 155 -4.87 -15.39 5.45
C ARG A 155 -5.05 -15.36 3.93
N LEU A 156 -5.98 -14.56 3.41
CA LEU A 156 -6.37 -14.55 2.00
C LEU A 156 -5.99 -13.24 1.29
N PRO A 157 -4.70 -12.83 1.27
CA PRO A 157 -4.27 -11.54 0.71
C PRO A 157 -4.61 -11.43 -0.79
N THR A 158 -4.54 -12.53 -1.54
CA THR A 158 -4.95 -12.56 -2.95
C THR A 158 -6.43 -12.26 -3.13
N LEU A 159 -7.31 -12.85 -2.31
CA LEU A 159 -8.75 -12.56 -2.34
C LEU A 159 -9.01 -11.10 -1.96
N VAL A 160 -8.33 -10.60 -0.93
CA VAL A 160 -8.41 -9.19 -0.50
C VAL A 160 -8.04 -8.26 -1.65
N SER A 161 -6.94 -8.53 -2.35
CA SER A 161 -6.52 -7.74 -3.51
C SER A 161 -7.47 -7.86 -4.70
N ILE A 162 -8.06 -9.04 -4.96
CA ILE A 162 -9.09 -9.21 -6.00
C ILE A 162 -10.34 -8.38 -5.66
N LEU A 163 -10.81 -8.46 -4.42
CA LEU A 163 -11.96 -7.67 -3.97
C LEU A 163 -11.66 -6.16 -4.03
N ALA A 164 -10.46 -5.75 -3.66
CA ALA A 164 -10.02 -4.35 -3.77
C ALA A 164 -10.02 -3.87 -5.24
N GLN A 165 -9.63 -4.74 -6.17
CA GLN A 165 -9.63 -4.43 -7.61
C GLN A 165 -11.05 -4.34 -8.20
N LEU A 166 -11.97 -5.19 -7.74
CA LEU A 166 -13.36 -5.23 -8.22
C LEU A 166 -14.26 -4.18 -7.57
N SER A 167 -13.93 -3.77 -6.35
CA SER A 167 -14.62 -2.70 -5.62
C SER A 167 -13.73 -1.48 -5.58
N THR A 168 -13.00 -1.27 -4.48
CA THR A 168 -11.90 -0.31 -4.33
C THR A 168 -11.07 -0.71 -3.09
N ALA A 169 -9.81 -0.28 -3.02
CA ALA A 169 -8.94 -0.60 -1.89
C ALA A 169 -9.44 0.06 -0.58
N GLY A 170 -10.01 1.25 -0.68
CA GLY A 170 -10.56 2.06 0.39
C GLY A 170 -11.81 1.47 1.04
N VAL A 171 -12.56 0.63 0.33
CA VAL A 171 -13.65 -0.16 0.92
C VAL A 171 -13.12 -1.43 1.59
N ILE A 172 -12.21 -2.15 0.91
CA ILE A 172 -11.81 -3.51 1.28
C ILE A 172 -10.72 -3.56 2.35
N LEU A 173 -9.72 -2.67 2.31
CA LEU A 173 -8.63 -2.66 3.30
C LEU A 173 -9.10 -2.33 4.74
N PRO A 174 -10.04 -1.42 4.99
CA PRO A 174 -10.59 -1.27 6.34
C PRO A 174 -11.26 -2.56 6.84
N LEU A 175 -11.92 -3.34 5.96
CA LEU A 175 -12.49 -4.64 6.33
C LEU A 175 -11.40 -5.70 6.59
N TYR A 176 -10.30 -5.67 5.83
CA TYR A 176 -9.12 -6.49 6.09
C TYR A 176 -8.53 -6.20 7.48
N PHE A 177 -8.28 -4.93 7.81
CA PHE A 177 -7.77 -4.53 9.13
C PHE A 177 -8.79 -4.80 10.25
N LEU A 178 -10.09 -4.69 9.98
CA LEU A 178 -11.14 -5.06 10.91
C LEU A 178 -11.09 -6.57 11.25
N SER A 179 -10.93 -7.41 10.22
CA SER A 179 -10.69 -8.85 10.41
C SER A 179 -9.41 -9.10 11.19
N TYR A 180 -8.34 -8.35 10.91
CA TYR A 180 -7.09 -8.43 11.65
C TYR A 180 -7.30 -8.19 13.14
N VAL A 181 -7.88 -7.05 13.52
CA VAL A 181 -8.12 -6.71 14.93
C VAL A 181 -8.98 -7.75 15.64
N ARG A 182 -9.97 -8.34 14.94
CA ARG A 182 -10.87 -9.35 15.48
C ARG A 182 -10.17 -10.68 15.73
N ASN A 183 -9.36 -11.12 14.76
CA ASN A 183 -8.92 -12.51 14.69
C ASN A 183 -7.44 -12.70 15.06
N MET A 184 -6.65 -11.63 15.12
CA MET A 184 -5.21 -11.70 15.39
C MET A 184 -4.86 -11.17 16.79
N PRO A 185 -3.84 -11.74 17.44
CA PRO A 185 -3.24 -11.13 18.62
C PRO A 185 -2.59 -9.79 18.25
N SER A 186 -2.60 -8.83 19.18
CA SER A 186 -1.99 -7.51 18.94
C SER A 186 -0.47 -7.57 18.76
N LEU A 187 0.16 -8.57 19.38
CA LEU A 187 1.56 -8.97 19.19
C LEU A 187 1.57 -10.45 18.80
N PRO A 188 1.58 -10.79 17.50
CA PRO A 188 1.73 -12.18 17.09
C PRO A 188 3.10 -12.70 17.53
N SER A 189 3.10 -13.76 18.34
CA SER A 189 4.33 -14.36 18.86
C SER A 189 4.92 -15.44 17.94
N THR A 190 4.17 -15.90 16.95
CA THR A 190 4.57 -16.97 16.03
C THR A 190 5.07 -16.39 14.71
N LEU A 191 6.28 -16.77 14.32
CA LEU A 191 6.72 -16.61 12.94
C LEU A 191 5.95 -17.59 12.04
N PRO A 192 5.72 -17.25 10.76
CA PRO A 192 5.26 -18.23 9.78
C PRO A 192 6.22 -19.43 9.73
N ASN A 193 5.72 -20.64 9.45
CA ASN A 193 6.59 -21.82 9.30
C ASN A 193 7.62 -21.69 8.17
N ASP A 194 7.34 -20.81 7.20
CA ASP A 194 8.19 -20.51 6.04
C ASP A 194 8.76 -19.08 6.12
N SER A 195 9.01 -18.57 7.33
CA SER A 195 9.22 -17.14 7.58
C SER A 195 10.34 -16.51 6.75
N VAL A 196 11.51 -17.15 6.66
CA VAL A 196 12.65 -16.63 5.90
C VAL A 196 12.36 -16.62 4.40
N SER A 197 11.86 -17.73 3.89
CA SER A 197 11.55 -17.88 2.46
C SER A 197 10.48 -16.87 2.03
N ARG A 198 9.41 -16.75 2.82
CA ARG A 198 8.37 -15.74 2.63
C ARG A 198 8.93 -14.32 2.64
N ALA A 199 9.74 -13.98 3.64
CA ALA A 199 10.31 -12.64 3.77
C ALA A 199 11.23 -12.26 2.59
N ARG A 200 12.00 -13.22 2.05
CA ARG A 200 12.87 -13.02 0.89
C ARG A 200 12.10 -12.83 -0.42
N THR A 201 10.96 -13.48 -0.54
CA THR A 201 10.29 -13.68 -1.83
C THR A 201 9.07 -12.79 -2.03
N VAL A 202 8.52 -12.22 -0.95
CA VAL A 202 7.36 -11.32 -1.02
C VAL A 202 7.62 -10.07 -1.86
N LEU A 203 8.77 -9.39 -1.68
CA LEU A 203 9.08 -8.19 -2.46
C LEU A 203 9.27 -8.51 -3.95
N PRO A 204 10.11 -9.48 -4.38
CA PRO A 204 10.21 -9.86 -5.78
C PRO A 204 8.86 -10.23 -6.40
N ALA A 205 7.99 -10.92 -5.67
CA ALA A 205 6.65 -11.26 -6.14
C ALA A 205 5.75 -10.03 -6.30
N VAL A 206 5.80 -9.06 -5.38
CA VAL A 206 5.09 -7.77 -5.52
C VAL A 206 5.65 -6.95 -6.68
N VAL A 207 6.96 -6.95 -6.88
CA VAL A 207 7.61 -6.22 -7.99
C VAL A 207 7.14 -6.78 -9.34
N LEU A 208 7.25 -8.09 -9.56
CA LEU A 208 6.87 -8.70 -10.83
C LEU A 208 5.35 -8.81 -11.00
N GLY A 209 4.63 -9.04 -9.91
CA GLY A 209 3.19 -9.23 -9.95
C GLY A 209 2.42 -7.92 -10.06
N TYR A 210 2.95 -6.81 -9.55
CA TYR A 210 2.23 -5.53 -9.46
C TYR A 210 3.02 -4.33 -9.97
N VAL A 211 4.25 -4.11 -9.51
CA VAL A 211 5.01 -2.89 -9.87
C VAL A 211 5.32 -2.85 -11.37
N VAL A 212 5.82 -3.94 -11.94
CA VAL A 212 6.18 -4.04 -13.36
C VAL A 212 4.95 -3.90 -14.27
N PRO A 213 3.84 -4.62 -14.05
CA PRO A 213 2.61 -4.40 -14.81
C PRO A 213 2.08 -2.97 -14.68
N SER A 214 2.15 -2.37 -13.49
CA SER A 214 1.70 -0.98 -13.26
C SER A 214 2.57 0.01 -14.03
N ALA A 215 3.89 -0.19 -14.03
CA ALA A 215 4.82 0.62 -14.82
C ALA A 215 4.54 0.49 -16.31
N ALA A 216 4.28 -0.73 -16.82
CA ALA A 216 3.92 -0.92 -18.23
C ALA A 216 2.63 -0.17 -18.61
N LEU A 217 1.65 -0.09 -17.70
CA LEU A 217 0.39 0.60 -17.92
C LEU A 217 0.53 2.13 -17.89
N PHE A 218 1.27 2.68 -16.92
CA PHE A 218 1.36 4.13 -16.72
C PHE A 218 2.57 4.79 -17.39
N LEU A 219 3.59 4.03 -17.76
CA LEU A 219 4.80 4.52 -18.44
C LEU A 219 4.88 3.99 -19.87
N ALA A 220 3.72 3.67 -20.47
CA ALA A 220 3.65 3.27 -21.87
C ALA A 220 4.29 4.35 -22.77
N PRO A 221 5.15 3.98 -23.73
CA PRO A 221 5.85 4.95 -24.57
C PRO A 221 4.89 5.92 -25.28
N THR A 222 5.33 7.16 -25.47
CA THR A 222 4.62 8.15 -26.29
C THR A 222 4.33 7.58 -27.68
N GLY A 223 3.10 7.74 -28.16
CA GLY A 223 2.65 7.15 -29.43
C GLY A 223 2.08 5.73 -29.34
N THR A 224 2.04 5.11 -28.15
CA THR A 224 1.32 3.86 -27.95
C THR A 224 -0.17 4.04 -28.29
N SER A 225 -0.70 3.22 -29.19
CA SER A 225 -2.10 3.30 -29.63
C SER A 225 -3.08 3.04 -28.47
N LEU A 226 -4.29 3.60 -28.58
CA LEU A 226 -5.34 3.40 -27.58
C LEU A 226 -5.68 1.91 -27.38
N ASP A 227 -5.73 1.12 -28.46
CA ASP A 227 -5.97 -0.32 -28.39
C ASP A 227 -4.87 -1.04 -27.59
N THR A 228 -3.60 -0.73 -27.85
CA THR A 228 -2.47 -1.30 -27.11
C THR A 228 -2.52 -0.91 -25.63
N LYS A 229 -2.84 0.34 -25.29
CA LYS A 229 -3.02 0.76 -23.90
C LYS A 229 -4.12 -0.03 -23.19
N GLN A 230 -5.23 -0.29 -23.88
CA GLN A 230 -6.33 -1.10 -23.35
C GLN A 230 -5.96 -2.57 -23.17
N ILE A 231 -5.14 -3.13 -24.05
CA ILE A 231 -4.57 -4.49 -23.89
C ILE A 231 -3.66 -4.54 -22.65
N ILE A 232 -2.76 -3.58 -22.49
CA ILE A 232 -1.89 -3.48 -21.32
C ILE A 232 -2.73 -3.34 -20.04
N ALA A 233 -3.78 -2.52 -20.07
CA ALA A 233 -4.70 -2.35 -18.95
C ALA A 233 -5.44 -3.65 -18.59
N ALA A 234 -5.80 -4.47 -19.57
CA ALA A 234 -6.41 -5.78 -19.35
C ALA A 234 -5.43 -6.80 -18.77
N ILE A 235 -4.19 -6.84 -19.29
CA ILE A 235 -3.10 -7.67 -18.74
C ILE A 235 -2.78 -7.27 -17.30
N TRP A 236 -2.91 -5.99 -16.94
CA TRP A 236 -2.69 -5.50 -15.59
C TRP A 236 -3.76 -5.96 -14.58
N GLN A 237 -5.03 -6.15 -14.99
CA GLN A 237 -6.13 -6.46 -14.06
C GLN A 237 -5.90 -7.66 -13.13
N PRO A 238 -5.39 -8.83 -13.60
CA PRO A 238 -5.13 -9.99 -12.74
C PRO A 238 -3.83 -9.90 -11.92
N PHE A 239 -3.26 -8.70 -11.70
CA PHE A 239 -2.07 -8.51 -10.85
C PHE A 239 -2.12 -9.26 -9.49
N PRO A 240 -3.28 -9.36 -8.78
CA PRO A 240 -3.33 -10.10 -7.52
C PRO A 240 -2.93 -11.57 -7.67
N ILE A 241 -3.32 -12.18 -8.80
CA ILE A 241 -3.01 -13.58 -9.15
C ILE A 241 -1.53 -13.69 -9.49
N TYR A 242 -0.95 -12.72 -10.21
CA TYR A 242 0.47 -12.71 -10.52
C TYR A 242 1.33 -12.70 -9.25
N ILE A 243 1.01 -11.84 -8.27
CA ILE A 243 1.71 -11.83 -6.98
C ILE A 243 1.61 -13.22 -6.31
N MET A 244 0.41 -13.82 -6.26
CA MET A 244 0.22 -15.14 -5.68
C MET A 244 1.09 -16.21 -6.36
N VAL A 245 1.07 -16.25 -7.70
CA VAL A 245 1.83 -17.22 -8.49
C VAL A 245 3.33 -17.04 -8.27
N PHE A 246 3.86 -15.83 -8.42
CA PHE A 246 5.28 -15.54 -8.22
C PHE A 246 5.72 -15.80 -6.77
N HIS A 247 4.91 -15.42 -5.78
CA HIS A 247 5.25 -15.65 -4.39
C HIS A 247 5.27 -17.14 -4.04
N ASN A 248 4.35 -17.94 -4.57
CA ASN A 248 4.37 -19.40 -4.40
C ASN A 248 5.58 -20.02 -5.10
N LEU A 249 5.84 -19.63 -6.35
CA LEU A 249 6.97 -20.13 -7.13
C LEU A 249 8.30 -19.83 -6.44
N PHE A 250 8.53 -18.58 -6.05
CA PHE A 250 9.77 -18.14 -5.43
C PHE A 250 9.98 -18.76 -4.04
N ARG A 251 8.91 -18.95 -3.26
CA ARG A 251 9.02 -19.66 -1.97
C ARG A 251 9.44 -21.11 -2.18
N ASN A 252 8.83 -21.80 -3.13
CA ASN A 252 9.18 -23.19 -3.43
C ASN A 252 10.65 -23.30 -3.88
N VAL A 253 11.09 -22.42 -4.80
CA VAL A 253 12.49 -22.39 -5.26
C VAL A 253 13.47 -22.06 -4.12
N ASP A 254 13.19 -21.03 -3.30
CA ASP A 254 14.07 -20.66 -2.18
C ASP A 254 14.18 -21.79 -1.14
N SER A 255 13.06 -22.45 -0.82
CA SER A 255 13.04 -23.60 0.10
C SER A 255 13.82 -24.80 -0.44
N PHE A 256 13.74 -25.06 -1.75
CA PHE A 256 14.47 -26.14 -2.41
C PHE A 256 15.97 -25.89 -2.41
N LEU A 257 16.41 -24.65 -2.68
CA LEU A 257 17.82 -24.31 -2.82
C LEU A 257 18.57 -24.19 -1.49
N ARG A 258 17.91 -23.80 -0.40
CA ARG A 258 18.59 -23.38 0.84
C ARG A 258 18.41 -24.31 2.03
N GLY A 259 17.50 -25.28 1.96
CA GLY A 259 17.27 -26.25 3.04
C GLY A 259 16.80 -25.61 4.36
N PRO A 260 16.68 -26.41 5.43
CA PRO A 260 16.22 -25.93 6.74
C PRO A 260 17.29 -25.03 7.40
N THR A 261 16.83 -23.97 8.07
CA THR A 261 17.70 -23.05 8.84
C THR A 261 17.50 -23.28 10.34
N SER A 262 18.48 -22.92 11.18
CA SER A 262 18.31 -23.00 12.63
C SER A 262 17.21 -22.02 13.11
N PRO A 263 16.43 -22.33 14.17
CA PRO A 263 15.33 -21.46 14.62
C PRO A 263 15.74 -20.06 15.11
N ALA A 264 17.00 -19.89 15.54
CA ALA A 264 17.53 -18.60 15.97
C ALA A 264 17.92 -17.73 14.76
N ASP A 265 18.59 -18.34 13.77
CA ASP A 265 18.96 -17.67 12.53
C ASP A 265 17.73 -17.33 11.68
N GLU A 266 16.69 -18.17 11.75
CA GLU A 266 15.44 -17.98 11.03
C GLU A 266 14.75 -16.66 11.38
N SER A 267 14.59 -16.37 12.67
CA SER A 267 13.95 -15.13 13.15
C SER A 267 14.70 -13.88 12.72
N ASN A 268 16.03 -13.88 12.86
CA ASN A 268 16.87 -12.74 12.48
C ASN A 268 16.87 -12.53 10.97
N ALA A 269 17.00 -13.61 10.20
CA ALA A 269 16.99 -13.54 8.75
C ALA A 269 15.62 -13.08 8.22
N ALA A 270 14.52 -13.65 8.71
CA ALA A 270 13.18 -13.25 8.30
C ALA A 270 12.92 -11.76 8.61
N SER A 271 13.29 -11.31 9.82
CA SER A 271 13.21 -9.90 10.23
C SER A 271 14.01 -8.98 9.31
N PHE A 272 15.24 -9.36 8.95
CA PHE A 272 16.07 -8.59 8.03
C PHE A 272 15.38 -8.41 6.67
N TRP A 273 14.98 -9.52 6.02
CA TRP A 273 14.41 -9.49 4.68
C TRP A 273 13.05 -8.78 4.60
N ILE A 274 12.19 -8.94 5.60
CA ILE A 274 10.91 -8.24 5.61
C ILE A 274 11.09 -6.73 5.81
N LYS A 275 12.05 -6.30 6.64
CA LYS A 275 12.39 -4.89 6.81
C LYS A 275 12.98 -4.30 5.52
N CYS A 276 13.86 -5.02 4.83
CA CYS A 276 14.34 -4.63 3.50
C CYS A 276 13.17 -4.43 2.52
N SER A 277 12.17 -5.32 2.55
CA SER A 277 10.97 -5.22 1.71
C SER A 277 10.16 -3.95 1.99
N TYR A 278 10.00 -3.59 3.27
CA TYR A 278 9.34 -2.34 3.64
C TYR A 278 10.16 -1.10 3.29
N TYR A 279 11.48 -1.11 3.52
CA TYR A 279 12.32 0.02 3.13
C TYR A 279 12.34 0.24 1.60
N ALA A 280 12.37 -0.82 0.81
CA ALA A 280 12.24 -0.72 -0.65
C ALA A 280 10.88 -0.14 -1.05
N SER A 281 9.79 -0.57 -0.40
CA SER A 281 8.44 -0.01 -0.62
C SER A 281 8.36 1.47 -0.22
N ALA A 282 9.01 1.85 0.88
CA ALA A 282 9.08 3.22 1.37
C ALA A 282 9.86 4.12 0.41
N LEU A 283 10.98 3.62 -0.14
CA LEU A 283 11.78 4.32 -1.13
C LEU A 283 11.00 4.53 -2.43
N LEU A 284 10.34 3.49 -2.94
CA LEU A 284 9.50 3.59 -4.14
C LEU A 284 8.35 4.60 -3.96
N SER A 285 7.70 4.58 -2.80
CA SER A 285 6.66 5.56 -2.44
C SER A 285 7.20 6.99 -2.38
N ALA A 286 8.39 7.18 -1.79
CA ALA A 286 9.04 8.47 -1.67
C ALA A 286 9.48 9.02 -3.02
N ILE A 287 10.02 8.17 -3.91
CA ILE A 287 10.37 8.56 -5.28
C ILE A 287 9.12 9.09 -5.98
N ALA A 288 8.03 8.32 -5.99
CA ALA A 288 6.78 8.75 -6.62
C ALA A 288 6.18 10.01 -5.99
N HIS A 289 6.29 10.15 -4.67
CA HIS A 289 5.85 11.34 -3.96
C HIS A 289 6.65 12.57 -4.39
N LEU A 290 7.97 12.50 -4.35
CA LEU A 290 8.85 13.61 -4.69
C LEU A 290 8.80 13.95 -6.18
N THR A 291 8.62 12.98 -7.08
CA THR A 291 8.56 13.24 -8.53
C THR A 291 7.24 13.84 -8.99
N ILE A 292 6.13 13.64 -8.26
CA ILE A 292 4.80 14.15 -8.65
C ILE A 292 4.36 15.31 -7.78
N VAL A 293 4.42 15.19 -6.45
CA VAL A 293 3.92 16.22 -5.54
C VAL A 293 4.79 17.46 -5.61
N LEU A 294 6.12 17.33 -5.55
CA LEU A 294 7.00 18.50 -5.50
C LEU A 294 6.87 19.37 -6.77
N PRO A 295 6.92 18.84 -8.02
CA PRO A 295 6.69 19.65 -9.20
C PRO A 295 5.27 20.23 -9.27
N SER A 296 4.25 19.50 -8.80
CA SER A 296 2.85 19.98 -8.81
C SER A 296 2.63 21.23 -7.96
N LEU A 297 3.47 21.47 -6.95
CA LEU A 297 3.40 22.65 -6.09
C LEU A 297 3.93 23.92 -6.77
N PHE A 298 4.80 23.78 -7.77
CA PHE A 298 5.52 24.90 -8.38
C PHE A 298 5.23 25.08 -9.87
N THR A 299 4.50 24.15 -10.50
CA THR A 299 4.16 24.22 -11.92
C THR A 299 3.17 25.34 -12.22
N SER A 300 3.35 25.99 -13.37
CA SER A 300 2.40 26.95 -13.93
C SER A 300 1.31 26.29 -14.79
N ASN A 301 1.50 25.02 -15.18
CA ASN A 301 0.51 24.27 -15.95
C ASN A 301 -0.68 23.89 -15.05
N PRO A 302 -1.91 24.39 -15.30
CA PRO A 302 -3.08 24.06 -14.48
C PRO A 302 -3.36 22.56 -14.44
N ALA A 303 -3.09 21.84 -15.54
CA ALA A 303 -3.30 20.39 -15.62
C ALA A 303 -2.44 19.62 -14.62
N HIS A 304 -1.24 20.12 -14.28
CA HIS A 304 -0.30 19.45 -13.38
C HIS A 304 -0.28 20.06 -11.97
N SER A 305 -1.07 21.10 -11.73
CA SER A 305 -1.10 21.79 -10.44
C SER A 305 -1.53 20.86 -9.30
N PHE A 306 -0.95 21.05 -8.11
CA PHE A 306 -1.25 20.25 -6.92
C PHE A 306 -2.74 20.13 -6.67
N ALA A 307 -3.46 21.25 -6.79
CA ALA A 307 -4.88 21.25 -6.52
C ALA A 307 -5.70 20.50 -7.60
N ASN A 308 -5.29 20.55 -8.87
CA ASN A 308 -5.96 19.76 -9.90
C ASN A 308 -5.71 18.26 -9.71
N VAL A 309 -4.49 17.86 -9.33
CA VAL A 309 -4.11 16.45 -9.17
C VAL A 309 -4.69 15.86 -7.87
N PHE A 310 -4.53 16.53 -6.73
CA PHE A 310 -4.74 15.95 -5.40
C PHE A 310 -5.99 16.45 -4.67
N VAL A 311 -6.51 17.63 -5.01
CA VAL A 311 -7.69 18.18 -4.33
C VAL A 311 -8.96 17.76 -5.08
N PRO A 312 -9.95 17.16 -4.39
CA PRO A 312 -11.26 16.88 -4.98
C PRO A 312 -11.87 18.09 -5.65
N TYR A 313 -12.33 17.93 -6.89
CA TYR A 313 -12.77 19.07 -7.71
C TYR A 313 -13.95 19.85 -7.10
N TYR A 314 -14.79 19.20 -6.29
CA TYR A 314 -15.88 19.88 -5.58
C TYR A 314 -15.37 20.88 -4.52
N MET A 315 -14.09 20.80 -4.13
CA MET A 315 -13.45 21.75 -3.23
C MET A 315 -12.83 22.95 -3.97
N HIS A 316 -12.67 22.88 -5.30
CA HIS A 316 -12.01 23.94 -6.08
C HIS A 316 -12.70 25.30 -5.96
N PRO A 317 -14.05 25.42 -5.92
CA PRO A 317 -14.71 26.72 -5.75
C PRO A 317 -14.37 27.44 -4.42
N TYR A 318 -13.89 26.71 -3.42
CA TYR A 318 -13.50 27.26 -2.11
C TYR A 318 -12.01 27.60 -2.03
N LEU A 319 -11.27 27.41 -3.11
CA LEU A 319 -9.84 27.64 -3.19
C LEU A 319 -9.56 28.69 -4.27
N PRO A 320 -8.47 29.47 -4.14
CA PRO A 320 -8.08 30.48 -5.14
C PRO A 320 -7.46 29.83 -6.39
N ILE A 321 -8.14 28.85 -6.99
CA ILE A 321 -7.69 28.08 -8.15
C ILE A 321 -8.53 28.51 -9.35
N LYS A 322 -7.90 28.68 -10.51
CA LYS A 322 -8.63 28.89 -11.75
C LYS A 322 -9.47 27.64 -12.05
N PRO A 323 -10.77 27.78 -12.38
CA PRO A 323 -11.59 26.64 -12.75
C PRO A 323 -10.90 25.87 -13.89
N LEU A 324 -10.96 24.53 -13.85
CA LEU A 324 -10.48 23.70 -14.96
C LEU A 324 -11.06 24.23 -16.27
N SER A 325 -10.29 24.14 -17.35
CA SER A 325 -10.82 24.31 -18.70
C SER A 325 -12.06 23.43 -18.86
N SER A 326 -13.13 24.04 -19.36
CA SER A 326 -14.49 23.50 -19.51
C SER A 326 -14.62 22.24 -20.37
N ASP A 327 -13.50 21.73 -20.87
CA ASP A 327 -13.48 20.84 -22.02
C ASP A 327 -13.33 19.36 -21.61
N LEU A 328 -13.04 19.08 -20.33
CA LEU A 328 -12.92 17.69 -19.88
C LEU A 328 -14.30 17.07 -19.61
N PRO A 329 -14.64 15.93 -20.24
CA PRO A 329 -15.87 15.22 -19.97
C PRO A 329 -16.05 14.88 -18.48
N ALA A 330 -17.25 15.11 -17.96
CA ALA A 330 -17.54 14.97 -16.52
C ALA A 330 -17.22 13.58 -15.95
N TYR A 331 -17.31 12.51 -16.76
CA TYR A 331 -16.98 11.16 -16.32
C TYR A 331 -15.50 11.02 -15.95
N ARG A 332 -14.58 11.71 -16.64
CA ARG A 332 -13.13 11.66 -16.36
C ARG A 332 -12.79 12.32 -15.02
N LEU A 333 -13.39 13.48 -14.75
CA LEU A 333 -13.30 14.12 -13.43
C LEU A 333 -13.81 13.21 -12.32
N THR A 334 -14.85 12.44 -12.62
CA THR A 334 -15.43 11.51 -11.65
C THR A 334 -14.56 10.26 -11.45
N VAL A 335 -13.89 9.77 -12.49
CA VAL A 335 -12.84 8.72 -12.38
C VAL A 335 -11.73 9.20 -11.45
N ARG A 336 -11.23 10.43 -11.62
CA ARG A 336 -10.23 11.02 -10.71
C ARG A 336 -10.73 11.04 -9.27
N LEU A 337 -11.96 11.50 -9.07
CA LEU A 337 -12.56 11.63 -7.76
C LEU A 337 -12.67 10.27 -7.05
N LEU A 338 -13.00 9.22 -7.80
CA LEU A 338 -12.99 7.85 -7.27
C LEU A 338 -11.61 7.49 -6.74
N PHE A 339 -10.54 7.69 -7.52
CA PHE A 339 -9.17 7.38 -7.07
C PHE A 339 -8.76 8.22 -5.84
N GLN A 340 -9.15 9.49 -5.78
CA GLN A 340 -8.88 10.36 -4.63
C GLN A 340 -9.57 9.86 -3.36
N HIS A 341 -10.86 9.48 -3.44
CA HIS A 341 -11.59 8.91 -2.31
C HIS A 341 -11.08 7.53 -1.90
N ASP A 342 -10.77 6.69 -2.89
CA ASP A 342 -10.19 5.35 -2.68
C ASP A 342 -8.89 5.43 -1.89
N TRP A 343 -7.95 6.25 -2.37
CA TRP A 343 -6.68 6.50 -1.71
C TRP A 343 -6.85 7.08 -0.29
N LEU A 344 -7.72 8.08 -0.11
CA LEU A 344 -7.93 8.74 1.17
C LEU A 344 -8.42 7.75 2.23
N THR A 345 -9.49 7.03 1.92
CA THR A 345 -10.13 6.10 2.87
C THR A 345 -9.25 4.91 3.19
N MET A 346 -8.52 4.40 2.20
CA MET A 346 -7.48 3.39 2.41
C MET A 346 -6.37 3.87 3.35
N THR A 347 -5.82 5.06 3.09
CA THR A 347 -4.72 5.63 3.87
C THR A 347 -5.16 5.86 5.30
N MET A 348 -6.37 6.41 5.51
CA MET A 348 -6.97 6.56 6.83
C MET A 348 -7.06 5.23 7.56
N ALA A 349 -7.62 4.19 6.94
CA ALA A 349 -7.74 2.87 7.57
C ALA A 349 -6.39 2.27 7.95
N THR A 350 -5.39 2.40 7.07
CA THR A 350 -4.05 1.86 7.30
C THR A 350 -3.33 2.58 8.45
N LEU A 351 -3.36 3.92 8.47
CA LEU A 351 -2.77 4.70 9.56
C LEU A 351 -3.48 4.46 10.90
N VAL A 352 -4.80 4.37 10.88
CA VAL A 352 -5.62 4.02 12.05
C VAL A 352 -5.23 2.66 12.61
N PHE A 353 -5.07 1.65 11.74
CA PHE A 353 -4.60 0.32 12.13
C PHE A 353 -3.20 0.37 12.76
N PHE A 354 -2.23 1.04 12.14
CA PHE A 354 -0.87 1.13 12.68
C PHE A 354 -0.80 1.97 13.96
N ALA A 355 -1.62 3.01 14.09
CA ALA A 355 -1.74 3.79 15.32
C ALA A 355 -2.25 2.93 16.49
N TRP A 356 -3.27 2.09 16.23
CA TRP A 356 -3.75 1.12 17.20
C TRP A 356 -2.69 0.06 17.53
N SER A 357 -2.03 -0.51 16.52
CA SER A 357 -0.95 -1.49 16.72
C SER A 357 0.17 -0.88 17.56
N ASN A 358 0.56 0.36 17.30
CA ASN A 358 1.57 1.07 18.09
C ASN A 358 1.09 1.33 19.53
N HIS A 359 -0.17 1.74 19.71
CA HIS A 359 -0.78 2.01 21.01
C HIS A 359 -0.83 0.75 21.91
N VAL A 360 -1.23 -0.39 21.36
CA VAL A 360 -1.36 -1.63 22.16
C VAL A 360 0.01 -2.25 22.47
N THR A 361 1.03 -1.94 21.68
CA THR A 361 2.42 -2.42 21.88
C THR A 361 3.30 -1.45 22.65
N ARG A 362 2.71 -0.45 23.33
CA ARG A 362 3.41 0.72 23.87
C ARG A 362 4.59 0.41 24.79
N THR A 363 5.75 0.96 24.38
CA THR A 363 6.88 1.37 25.21
C THR A 363 7.12 2.89 25.17
N THR A 364 6.48 3.64 24.26
CA THR A 364 6.63 5.11 24.09
C THR A 364 5.27 5.85 24.04
N SER A 365 5.28 7.16 24.31
CA SER A 365 4.06 7.99 24.23
C SER A 365 3.54 8.12 22.79
N GLY A 366 2.22 8.31 22.61
CA GLY A 366 1.59 8.29 21.29
C GLY A 366 1.84 9.52 20.41
N ALA A 367 2.00 10.70 21.01
CA ALA A 367 2.14 11.95 20.27
C ALA A 367 3.42 12.01 19.41
N PRO A 368 4.62 11.63 19.92
CA PRO A 368 5.84 11.60 19.10
C PRO A 368 5.75 10.65 17.91
N TRP A 369 5.02 9.54 18.04
CA TRP A 369 4.82 8.60 16.93
C TRP A 369 3.92 9.22 15.85
N ALA A 370 2.78 9.80 16.24
CA ALA A 370 1.87 10.43 15.30
C ALA A 370 2.55 11.59 14.53
N THR A 371 3.29 12.45 15.24
CA THR A 371 4.07 13.53 14.60
C THR A 371 5.05 12.98 13.57
N ARG A 372 5.75 11.88 13.89
CA ARG A 372 6.68 11.24 12.94
C ARG A 372 5.99 10.69 11.71
N MET A 373 4.84 10.02 11.87
CA MET A 373 4.07 9.51 10.73
C MET A 373 3.56 10.63 9.83
N VAL A 374 3.17 11.77 10.40
CA VAL A 374 2.82 12.98 9.65
C VAL A 374 4.03 13.51 8.88
N LEU A 375 5.20 13.66 9.53
CA LEU A 375 6.42 14.12 8.85
C LEU A 375 6.85 13.19 7.71
N LEU A 376 6.80 11.86 7.93
CA LEU A 376 7.09 10.88 6.88
C LEU A 376 6.09 10.97 5.72
N THR A 377 4.82 11.24 6.02
CA THR A 377 3.78 11.45 5.00
C THR A 377 4.05 12.70 4.17
N LEU A 378 4.52 13.78 4.80
CA LEU A 378 4.84 15.03 4.11
C LEU A 378 6.11 14.93 3.25
N ILE A 379 7.10 14.14 3.68
CA ILE A 379 8.40 14.02 3.00
C ILE A 379 8.36 12.96 1.90
N GLY A 380 7.82 11.77 2.19
CA GLY A 380 7.86 10.61 1.30
C GLY A 380 6.48 10.12 0.87
N GLY A 381 5.40 10.74 1.34
CA GLY A 381 4.06 10.27 1.09
C GLY A 381 3.56 9.24 2.08
N PRO A 382 2.25 8.95 2.03
CA PRO A 382 1.57 8.06 2.98
C PRO A 382 2.12 6.62 2.93
N GLY A 383 2.53 6.13 1.75
CA GLY A 383 3.12 4.79 1.58
C GLY A 383 4.45 4.66 2.32
N THR A 384 5.28 5.72 2.34
CA THR A 384 6.50 5.76 3.15
C THR A 384 6.18 5.68 4.64
N ALA A 385 5.21 6.45 5.13
CA ALA A 385 4.79 6.40 6.53
C ALA A 385 4.23 5.02 6.92
N VAL A 386 3.40 4.41 6.07
CA VAL A 386 2.85 3.07 6.26
C VAL A 386 3.93 2.00 6.31
N ALA A 387 4.86 2.01 5.35
CA ALA A 387 5.96 1.05 5.31
C ALA A 387 6.88 1.21 6.53
N TRP A 388 7.14 2.44 6.97
CA TRP A 388 7.90 2.70 8.20
C TRP A 388 7.18 2.20 9.45
N ALA A 389 5.87 2.44 9.56
CA ALA A 389 5.06 1.92 10.65
C ALA A 389 5.08 0.38 10.71
N ALA A 390 5.11 -0.28 9.55
CA ALA A 390 5.27 -1.73 9.45
C ALA A 390 6.65 -2.19 9.94
N VAL A 391 7.74 -1.48 9.60
CA VAL A 391 9.08 -1.75 10.15
C VAL A 391 9.09 -1.67 11.67
N GLU A 392 8.61 -0.56 12.24
CA GLU A 392 8.58 -0.38 13.70
C GLU A 392 7.77 -1.48 14.40
N ARG A 393 6.66 -1.90 13.78
CA ARG A 393 5.84 -3.00 14.28
C ARG A 393 6.61 -4.32 14.29
N GLU A 394 7.29 -4.67 13.21
CA GLU A 394 8.09 -5.89 13.13
C GLU A 394 9.25 -5.88 14.13
N GLU A 395 9.90 -4.73 14.36
CA GLU A 395 10.97 -4.62 15.36
C GLU A 395 10.45 -4.90 16.77
N LYS A 396 9.27 -4.38 17.12
CA LYS A 396 8.63 -4.68 18.41
C LYS A 396 8.30 -6.15 18.57
N ILE A 397 7.76 -6.79 17.53
CA ILE A 397 7.47 -8.23 17.54
C ILE A 397 8.75 -9.03 17.78
N ASN A 398 9.83 -8.71 17.06
CA ASN A 398 11.11 -9.40 17.20
C ASN A 398 11.74 -9.18 18.58
N ASN A 399 11.68 -7.96 19.13
CA ASN A 399 12.19 -7.66 20.47
C ASN A 399 11.41 -8.42 21.55
N HIS A 400 10.08 -8.48 21.42
CA HIS A 400 9.21 -9.26 22.32
C HIS A 400 9.53 -10.75 22.28
N GLN A 401 9.80 -11.30 21.09
CA GLN A 401 10.22 -12.69 20.93
C GLN A 401 11.58 -12.98 21.57
N ARG A 402 12.55 -12.06 21.41
CA ARG A 402 13.88 -12.20 22.02
C ARG A 402 13.81 -12.18 23.55
N ALA A 403 13.03 -11.27 24.12
CA ALA A 403 12.85 -11.16 25.57
C ALA A 403 12.20 -12.41 26.20
N LYS A 404 11.43 -13.19 25.44
CA LYS A 404 10.89 -14.48 25.90
C LYS A 404 11.88 -15.65 25.86
N ARG A 405 12.99 -15.51 25.13
CA ARG A 405 14.01 -16.57 24.97
C ARG A 405 15.19 -16.39 25.93
N SER A 406 15.45 -15.17 26.39
CA SER A 406 16.40 -14.84 27.46
C SER A 406 15.80 -15.12 28.83
#